data_AF-A0A0F9H220-F1
#
_entry.id   AF-A0A0F9H220-F1
#
_cell.length_a   1.000
_cell.length_b   1.000
_cell.length_c   1.000
_cell.angle_alpha   90.00
_cell.angle_beta   90.00
_cell.angle_gamma   90.00
#
_symmetry.space_group_name_H-M   'P 1'
#
loop_
_entity.id
_entity.type
_entity.pdbx_description
1 polymer ?
#
loop_
_entity_poly.entity_id
_entity_poly.type
_entity_poly.pdbx_seq_one_letter_code
_entity_poly.pdbx_strand_id
1 'polypeptide(L)'
;VLGFDQQKQASLLNKLFGNKQLWQISLIVIATVCLAFICYFVYLSWPKKSPEPTHTLAKDYLKIVSWCDKQGIVARPNQTPLQFLDYAAEQQPEKRIYIEQFAQLYSDVRYRQLVFSSYRKKHSKDLIKLIKTKMKRKL
;
A
#
# COMPACT_ATOMS: atom_id res chain seq x y z
N VAL A 1 32.97 -13.36 53.15
CA VAL A 1 32.46 -12.07 52.62
C VAL A 1 33.41 -11.65 51.50
N LEU A 2 33.01 -11.84 50.24
CA LEU A 2 33.78 -11.40 49.07
C LEU A 2 33.92 -9.89 49.16
N GLY A 3 35.10 -9.41 49.55
CA GLY A 3 35.42 -8.00 49.62
C GLY A 3 35.42 -7.41 48.21
N PHE A 4 34.25 -7.00 47.74
CA PHE A 4 34.10 -6.12 46.60
C PHE A 4 34.84 -4.83 46.96
N ASP A 5 36.08 -4.71 46.49
CA ASP A 5 36.93 -3.55 46.69
C ASP A 5 36.37 -2.39 45.85
N GLN A 6 35.30 -1.77 46.36
CA GLN A 6 34.55 -0.69 45.71
C GLN A 6 35.47 0.47 45.33
N GLN A 7 36.56 0.68 46.07
CA GLN A 7 37.55 1.72 45.78
C GLN A 7 38.37 1.40 44.53
N LYS A 8 38.75 0.14 44.31
CA LYS A 8 39.43 -0.27 43.06
C LYS A 8 38.50 -0.22 41.86
N GLN A 9 37.23 -0.61 42.02
CA GLN A 9 36.26 -0.49 40.94
C GLN A 9 35.93 0.97 40.61
N ALA A 10 35.72 1.80 41.64
CA ALA A 10 35.49 3.23 41.46
C ALA A 10 36.71 3.94 40.85
N SER A 11 37.94 3.57 41.20
CA SER A 11 39.14 4.16 40.61
C SER A 11 39.33 3.74 39.14
N LEU A 12 39.02 2.49 38.78
CA LEU A 12 39.01 2.03 37.39
C LEU A 12 37.91 2.72 36.58
N LEU A 13 36.70 2.83 37.13
CA LEU A 13 35.59 3.56 36.50
C LEU A 13 35.91 5.05 36.36
N ASN A 14 36.51 5.69 37.36
CA ASN A 14 36.94 7.08 37.25
C ASN A 14 38.12 7.26 36.28
N LYS A 15 38.98 6.24 36.11
CA LYS A 15 40.05 6.30 35.10
C LYS A 15 39.52 6.14 33.68
N LEU A 16 38.46 5.35 33.49
CA LEU A 16 37.81 5.10 32.20
C LEU A 16 36.76 6.16 31.84
N PHE A 17 36.03 6.69 32.82
CA PHE A 17 34.87 7.57 32.66
C PHE A 17 35.03 8.95 33.34
N GLY A 18 36.08 9.16 34.14
CA GLY A 18 36.25 10.41 34.90
C GLY A 18 36.61 11.61 34.05
N ASN A 19 37.11 11.41 32.82
CA ASN A 19 37.23 12.48 31.85
C ASN A 19 35.87 12.72 31.15
N LYS A 20 35.01 13.49 31.84
CA LYS A 20 33.66 13.82 31.38
C LYS A 20 33.64 14.42 29.97
N GLN A 21 34.65 15.21 29.61
CA GLN A 21 34.72 15.88 28.30
C GLN A 21 35.01 14.88 27.17
N LEU A 22 35.96 13.95 27.34
CA LEU A 22 36.22 12.90 26.35
C LEU A 22 35.01 11.97 26.19
N TRP A 23 34.37 11.60 27.31
CA TRP A 23 33.17 10.76 27.27
C TRP A 23 31.99 11.42 26.58
N GLN A 24 31.79 12.72 26.81
CA GLN A 24 30.78 13.50 26.09
C GLN A 24 31.04 13.51 24.58
N ILE A 25 32.30 13.73 24.15
CA ILE A 25 32.66 13.70 22.74
C ILE A 25 32.40 12.32 22.13
N SER A 26 32.83 11.23 22.79
CA SER A 26 32.59 9.86 22.32
C SER A 26 31.10 9.54 22.22
N LEU A 27 30.30 9.95 23.21
CA LEU A 27 28.84 9.78 23.17
C LEU A 27 28.20 10.54 22.01
N ILE A 28 28.62 11.79 21.75
CA ILE A 28 28.10 12.59 20.63
C ILE A 28 28.43 11.92 19.28
N VAL A 29 29.65 11.41 19.13
CA VAL A 29 30.07 10.70 17.91
C VAL A 29 29.23 9.44 17.71
N ILE A 30 29.07 8.62 18.75
CA ILE A 30 28.24 7.40 18.70
C ILE A 30 26.78 7.76 18.39
N ALA A 31 26.23 8.77 19.06
CA ALA A 31 24.87 9.23 18.83
C ALA A 31 24.66 9.71 17.39
N THR A 32 25.64 10.40 16.81
CA THR A 32 25.58 10.89 15.43
C THR A 32 25.61 9.74 14.44
N VAL A 33 26.44 8.73 14.67
CA VAL A 33 26.49 7.51 13.85
C VAL A 33 25.16 6.75 13.94
N CYS A 34 24.63 6.55 15.15
CA CYS A 34 23.33 5.93 15.36
C CYS A 34 22.20 6.70 14.66
N LEU A 35 22.20 8.03 14.76
CA LEU A 35 21.23 8.89 14.09
C LEU A 35 21.32 8.73 12.57
N ALA A 36 22.52 8.69 12.00
CA ALA A 36 22.73 8.48 10.57
C ALA A 36 22.17 7.12 10.11
N PHE A 37 22.39 6.05 10.89
CA PHE A 37 21.82 4.73 10.61
C PHE A 37 20.29 4.72 10.70
N ILE A 38 19.71 5.37 11.72
CA ILE A 38 18.26 5.49 11.86
C ILE A 38 17.67 6.24 10.66
N CYS A 39 18.23 7.39 10.29
CA CYS A 39 17.80 8.16 9.12
C CYS A 39 17.89 7.33 7.83
N TYR A 40 18.98 6.59 7.63
CA TYR A 40 19.15 5.69 6.50
C TYR A 40 18.10 4.58 6.48
N PHE A 41 17.83 3.96 7.63
CA PHE A 41 16.85 2.88 7.74
C PHE A 41 15.42 3.37 7.52
N VAL A 42 15.08 4.56 8.03
CA VAL A 42 13.79 5.23 7.78
C VAL A 42 13.64 5.58 6.30
N TYR A 43 14.69 6.07 5.64
CA TYR A 43 14.67 6.32 4.20
C TYR A 43 14.44 5.02 3.40
N LEU A 44 15.11 3.93 3.77
CA LEU A 44 14.96 2.63 3.10
C LEU A 44 13.59 2.00 3.35
N SER A 45 13.09 2.13 4.58
CA SER A 45 11.80 1.60 5.03
C SER A 45 10.63 2.51 4.66
N TRP A 46 10.90 3.67 4.08
CA TRP A 46 9.85 4.57 3.63
C TRP A 46 8.99 3.80 2.63
N PRO A 47 7.67 3.71 2.84
CA PRO A 47 6.80 2.94 1.96
C PRO A 47 6.92 3.52 0.57
N LYS A 48 7.65 2.82 -0.30
CA LYS A 48 7.71 3.12 -1.73
C LYS A 48 6.28 3.02 -2.21
N LYS A 49 5.71 4.15 -2.66
CA LYS A 49 4.39 4.15 -3.28
C LYS A 49 4.42 3.05 -4.32
N SER A 50 3.58 2.01 -4.13
CA SER A 50 3.49 0.93 -5.10
C SER A 50 3.33 1.56 -6.47
N PRO A 51 4.07 1.09 -7.49
CA PRO A 51 4.01 1.69 -8.82
C PRO A 51 2.55 1.79 -9.20
N GLU A 52 2.06 3.03 -9.36
CA GLU A 52 0.68 3.24 -9.76
C GLU A 52 0.43 2.41 -11.02
N PRO A 53 -0.73 1.76 -11.15
CA PRO A 53 -1.00 0.96 -12.34
C PRO A 53 -0.76 1.83 -13.58
N THR A 54 0.24 1.47 -14.37
CA THR A 54 0.69 2.24 -15.54
C THR A 54 -0.43 2.36 -16.56
N HIS A 55 -1.32 1.36 -16.60
CA HIS A 55 -2.47 1.35 -17.48
C HIS A 55 -3.71 1.99 -16.83
N THR A 56 -4.27 3.00 -17.47
CA THR A 56 -5.48 3.72 -17.04
C THR A 56 -6.66 2.80 -16.75
N LEU A 57 -6.85 1.72 -17.53
CA LEU A 57 -7.89 0.72 -17.29
C LEU A 57 -7.70 -0.07 -15.99
N ALA A 58 -6.45 -0.29 -15.55
CA ALA A 58 -6.18 -0.96 -14.27
C ALA A 58 -6.55 -0.06 -13.08
N LYS A 59 -6.33 1.25 -13.18
CA LYS A 59 -6.84 2.23 -12.20
C LYS A 59 -8.37 2.21 -12.14
N ASP A 60 -9.01 2.10 -13.29
CA ASP A 60 -10.48 2.01 -13.39
C ASP A 60 -11.03 0.71 -12.78
N TYR A 61 -10.36 -0.42 -12.99
CA TYR A 61 -10.68 -1.67 -12.31
C TYR A 61 -10.59 -1.55 -10.77
N LEU A 62 -9.51 -0.97 -10.24
CA LEU A 62 -9.36 -0.77 -8.79
C LEU A 62 -10.46 0.14 -8.20
N LYS A 63 -10.99 1.07 -8.98
CA LYS A 63 -12.16 1.87 -8.56
C LYS A 63 -13.42 1.03 -8.42
N ILE A 64 -13.60 -0.02 -9.20
CA ILE A 64 -14.71 -0.97 -9.08
C ILE A 64 -14.45 -1.87 -7.87
N VAL A 65 -13.25 -2.42 -7.72
CA VAL A 65 -12.88 -3.26 -6.56
C VAL A 65 -13.13 -2.51 -5.24
N SER A 66 -12.61 -1.29 -5.11
CA SER A 66 -12.84 -0.45 -3.91
C SER A 66 -14.31 -0.06 -3.69
N TRP A 67 -15.14 -0.06 -4.74
CA TRP A 67 -16.57 0.13 -4.59
C TRP A 67 -17.27 -1.16 -4.11
N CYS A 68 -16.91 -2.30 -4.69
CA CYS A 68 -17.38 -3.63 -4.27
C CYS A 68 -17.03 -3.92 -2.81
N ASP A 69 -15.80 -3.58 -2.39
CA ASP A 69 -15.34 -3.73 -1.00
C ASP A 69 -16.21 -2.95 -0.02
N LYS A 70 -16.60 -1.72 -0.38
CA LYS A 70 -17.58 -0.92 0.40
C LYS A 70 -18.99 -1.52 0.45
N GLN A 71 -19.33 -2.44 -0.45
CA GLN A 71 -20.57 -3.20 -0.43
C GLN A 71 -20.42 -4.56 0.26
N GLY A 72 -19.25 -4.87 0.84
CA GLY A 72 -18.94 -6.17 1.46
C GLY A 72 -18.54 -7.27 0.47
N ILE A 73 -18.31 -6.93 -0.80
CA ILE A 73 -17.90 -7.87 -1.85
C ILE A 73 -16.37 -7.82 -1.95
N VAL A 74 -15.71 -8.75 -1.25
CA VAL A 74 -14.25 -8.80 -1.14
C VAL A 74 -13.65 -9.75 -2.19
N ALA A 75 -12.54 -9.34 -2.80
CA ALA A 75 -11.79 -10.17 -3.75
C ALA A 75 -11.03 -11.28 -3.01
N ARG A 76 -11.06 -12.50 -3.55
CA ARG A 76 -10.30 -13.63 -2.97
C ARG A 76 -8.81 -13.53 -3.33
N PRO A 77 -7.90 -14.01 -2.47
CA PRO A 77 -6.51 -14.15 -2.84
C PRO A 77 -6.39 -15.06 -4.08
N ASN A 78 -5.55 -14.66 -5.04
CA ASN A 78 -5.33 -15.33 -6.34
C ASN A 78 -6.49 -15.29 -7.34
N GLN A 79 -7.52 -14.47 -7.10
CA GLN A 79 -8.59 -14.27 -8.07
C GLN A 79 -8.13 -13.36 -9.22
N THR A 80 -8.40 -13.77 -10.47
CA THR A 80 -8.12 -12.91 -11.62
C THR A 80 -9.11 -11.74 -11.69
N PRO A 81 -8.75 -10.62 -12.37
CA PRO A 81 -9.67 -9.50 -12.51
C PRO A 81 -11.03 -9.86 -13.14
N LEU A 82 -11.06 -10.76 -14.12
CA LEU A 82 -12.32 -11.20 -14.74
C LEU A 82 -13.15 -12.04 -13.79
N GLN A 83 -12.55 -13.03 -13.13
CA GLN A 83 -13.26 -13.85 -12.13
C GLN A 83 -13.85 -13.00 -11.00
N PHE A 84 -13.16 -11.92 -10.60
CA PHE A 84 -13.69 -10.99 -9.61
C PHE A 84 -14.88 -10.19 -10.14
N LEU A 85 -14.81 -9.72 -11.39
CA LEU A 85 -15.91 -8.99 -12.00
C LEU A 85 -17.14 -9.87 -12.20
N ASP A 86 -16.97 -11.13 -12.61
CA ASP A 86 -18.06 -12.10 -12.74
C ASP A 86 -18.73 -12.33 -11.37
N TYR A 87 -17.92 -12.58 -10.33
CA TYR A 87 -18.42 -12.70 -8.96
C TYR A 87 -19.15 -11.44 -8.48
N ALA A 88 -18.61 -10.25 -8.76
CA ALA A 88 -19.25 -8.99 -8.40
C ALA A 88 -20.57 -8.77 -9.15
N ALA A 89 -20.68 -9.25 -10.39
CA ALA A 89 -21.89 -9.18 -11.20
C ALA A 89 -23.00 -10.09 -10.66
N GLU A 90 -22.64 -11.27 -10.15
CA GLU A 90 -23.58 -12.19 -9.46
C GLU A 90 -24.12 -11.58 -8.16
N GLN A 91 -23.25 -10.95 -7.35
CA GLN A 91 -23.62 -10.34 -6.08
C GLN A 91 -24.40 -9.02 -6.22
N GLN A 92 -24.42 -8.41 -7.40
CA GLN A 92 -25.11 -7.15 -7.68
C GLN A 92 -25.97 -7.25 -8.95
N PRO A 93 -27.12 -7.96 -8.89
CA PRO A 93 -27.98 -8.17 -10.06
C PRO A 93 -28.43 -6.88 -10.75
N GLU A 94 -28.70 -5.82 -9.97
CA GLU A 94 -29.11 -4.50 -10.48
C GLU A 94 -28.04 -3.82 -11.36
N LYS A 95 -26.77 -4.19 -11.17
CA LYS A 95 -25.61 -3.58 -11.85
C LYS A 95 -24.87 -4.56 -12.76
N ARG A 96 -25.33 -5.81 -12.80
CA ARG A 96 -24.75 -6.93 -13.54
C ARG A 96 -24.38 -6.54 -14.97
N ILE A 97 -25.33 -5.95 -15.71
CA ILE A 97 -25.12 -5.55 -17.11
C ILE A 97 -23.91 -4.62 -17.27
N TYR A 98 -23.74 -3.64 -16.37
CA TYR A 98 -22.63 -2.69 -16.45
C TYR A 98 -21.30 -3.32 -16.03
N ILE A 99 -21.33 -4.23 -15.07
CA ILE A 99 -20.14 -4.96 -14.60
C ILE A 99 -19.67 -5.94 -15.69
N GLU A 100 -20.57 -6.67 -16.34
CA GLU A 100 -20.28 -7.56 -17.46
C GLU A 100 -19.75 -6.79 -18.68
N GLN A 101 -20.33 -5.63 -19.01
CA GLN A 101 -19.80 -4.75 -20.06
C GLN A 101 -18.38 -4.27 -19.73
N PHE A 102 -18.11 -3.95 -18.47
CA PHE A 102 -16.76 -3.59 -18.04
C PHE A 102 -15.80 -4.78 -18.12
N ALA A 103 -16.24 -5.99 -17.75
CA ALA A 103 -15.45 -7.21 -17.87
C ALA A 103 -15.08 -7.51 -19.33
N GLN A 104 -16.03 -7.34 -20.25
CA GLN A 104 -15.77 -7.48 -21.68
C GLN A 104 -14.76 -6.45 -22.17
N LEU A 105 -14.93 -5.17 -21.80
CA LEU A 105 -13.98 -4.10 -22.13
C LEU A 105 -12.57 -4.39 -21.57
N TYR A 106 -12.51 -4.91 -20.35
CA TYR A 106 -11.26 -5.30 -19.69
C TYR A 106 -10.58 -6.43 -20.46
N SER A 107 -11.36 -7.43 -20.85
CA SER A 107 -10.87 -8.58 -21.60
C SER A 107 -10.31 -8.20 -22.97
N ASP A 108 -11.07 -7.40 -23.70
CA ASP A 108 -10.69 -6.83 -24.99
C ASP A 108 -9.34 -6.10 -24.94
N VAL A 109 -9.12 -5.27 -23.92
CA VAL A 109 -7.92 -4.43 -23.86
C VAL A 109 -6.72 -5.17 -23.26
N ARG A 110 -6.94 -6.00 -22.22
CA ARG A 110 -5.83 -6.64 -21.48
C ARG A 110 -5.44 -8.00 -22.01
N TYR A 111 -6.39 -8.80 -22.48
CA TYR A 111 -6.12 -10.15 -22.96
C TYR A 111 -6.12 -10.23 -24.48
N ARG A 112 -7.03 -9.51 -25.15
CA ARG A 112 -7.07 -9.44 -26.63
C ARG A 112 -6.23 -8.31 -27.23
N GLN A 113 -5.59 -7.50 -26.39
CA GLN A 113 -4.67 -6.42 -26.78
C GLN A 113 -5.28 -5.37 -27.75
N LEU A 114 -6.59 -5.17 -27.70
CA LEU A 114 -7.25 -4.13 -28.49
C LEU A 114 -6.83 -2.74 -27.99
N VAL A 115 -6.70 -1.80 -28.93
CA VAL A 115 -6.27 -0.43 -28.65
C VAL A 115 -7.22 0.24 -27.67
N PHE A 116 -6.69 0.74 -26.56
CA PHE A 116 -7.46 1.49 -25.58
C PHE A 116 -7.69 2.94 -26.03
N SER A 117 -8.54 3.08 -27.06
CA SER A 117 -8.89 4.35 -27.70
C SER A 117 -9.55 5.35 -26.75
N SER A 118 -9.62 6.62 -27.17
CA SER A 118 -10.33 7.68 -26.44
C SER A 118 -11.79 7.31 -26.15
N TYR A 119 -12.47 6.66 -27.11
CA TYR A 119 -13.82 6.13 -26.94
C TYR A 119 -13.89 5.07 -25.83
N ARG A 120 -13.03 4.05 -25.87
CA ARG A 120 -12.99 2.99 -24.85
C ARG A 120 -12.65 3.54 -23.45
N LYS A 121 -11.77 4.54 -23.39
CA LYS A 121 -11.45 5.27 -22.14
C LYS A 121 -12.66 6.01 -21.57
N LYS A 122 -13.42 6.69 -22.41
CA LYS A 122 -14.66 7.37 -22.00
C LYS A 122 -15.70 6.35 -21.54
N HIS A 123 -15.90 5.30 -22.32
CA HIS A 123 -16.83 4.22 -22.01
C HIS A 123 -16.51 3.54 -20.67
N SER A 124 -15.23 3.25 -20.39
CA SER A 124 -14.77 2.74 -19.08
C SER A 124 -15.24 3.63 -17.92
N LYS A 125 -15.03 4.95 -18.02
CA LYS A 125 -15.41 5.91 -16.99
C LYS A 125 -16.93 6.00 -16.82
N ASP A 126 -17.67 5.96 -17.92
CA ASP A 126 -19.13 6.00 -17.91
C ASP A 126 -19.70 4.74 -17.23
N LEU A 127 -19.16 3.56 -17.54
CA LEU A 127 -19.52 2.30 -16.86
C LEU A 127 -19.24 2.36 -15.36
N ILE A 128 -18.08 2.85 -14.95
CA ILE A 128 -17.76 3.04 -13.52
C ILE A 128 -18.77 3.96 -12.84
N LYS A 129 -19.17 5.05 -13.51
CA LYS A 129 -20.16 5.98 -12.98
C LYS A 129 -21.49 5.26 -12.76
N LEU A 130 -21.97 4.52 -13.75
CA LEU A 130 -23.22 3.75 -13.68
C LEU A 130 -23.18 2.70 -12.57
N ILE A 131 -22.06 1.98 -12.43
CA ILE A 131 -21.85 1.00 -11.35
C ILE A 131 -21.86 1.67 -9.97
N LYS A 132 -21.28 2.87 -9.84
CA LYS A 132 -21.20 3.56 -8.54
C LYS A 132 -22.46 4.32 -8.17
N THR A 133 -23.23 4.78 -9.13
CA THR A 133 -24.47 5.51 -8.88
C THR A 133 -25.45 4.59 -8.12
N LYS A 134 -26.06 5.14 -7.06
CA LYS A 134 -27.18 4.47 -6.38
C LYS A 134 -28.39 4.59 -7.30
N MET A 135 -28.95 3.45 -7.72
CA MET A 135 -30.23 3.46 -8.43
C MET A 135 -31.28 3.98 -7.44
N LYS A 136 -32.00 5.06 -7.77
CA LYS A 136 -33.17 5.47 -6.98
C LYS A 136 -34.22 4.37 -7.18
N ARG A 137 -34.56 3.65 -6.11
CA ARG A 137 -35.73 2.76 -6.10
C ARG A 137 -36.95 3.61 -6.51
N LYS A 138 -37.59 3.26 -7.62
CA LYS A 138 -38.99 3.64 -7.81
C LYS A 138 -39.78 2.76 -6.84
N LEU A 139 -40.35 3.41 -5.83
CA LEU A 139 -41.41 2.87 -4.98
C LEU A 139 -42.68 2.70 -5.82
#